data_AF-A0AAP0Q199-F1
#
_entry.id   AF-A0AAP0Q199-F1
#
_cell.length_a   1.000
_cell.length_b   1.000
_cell.length_c   1.000
_cell.angle_alpha   90.00
_cell.angle_beta   90.00
_cell.angle_gamma   90.00
#
_symmetry.space_group_name_H-M   'P 1'
#
loop_
_entity.id
_entity.type
_entity.pdbx_description
1 polymer ?
#
loop_
_entity_poly.entity_id
_entity_poly.type
_entity_poly.pdbx_seq_one_letter_code
_entity_poly.pdbx_strand_id
1 'polypeptide(L)'
;MALNGGLRSVFKRLISSEPSLSKSVSRGFHSTGVKQMGGHGHDEPFYLHAKHMYNLDRMNHQALKMSLGVFTAFSIGVGVPIYAVIFQQKKTSSG
;
A
#
# COMPACT_ATOMS: atom_id res chain seq x y z
N MET A 1 -8.03 34.85 24.90
CA MET A 1 -7.60 33.54 24.36
C MET A 1 -8.53 32.47 24.90
N ALA A 2 -9.31 31.86 24.01
CA ALA A 2 -10.32 30.85 24.30
C ALA A 2 -10.08 29.68 23.34
N LEU A 3 -10.03 28.44 23.86
CA LEU A 3 -10.51 27.19 23.25
C LEU A 3 -9.98 25.99 24.09
N ASN A 4 -10.67 25.57 25.15
CA ASN A 4 -10.34 24.34 25.88
C ASN A 4 -11.58 23.67 26.52
N GLY A 5 -12.60 23.36 25.71
CA GLY A 5 -13.83 22.70 26.22
C GLY A 5 -14.54 21.72 25.28
N GLY A 6 -14.15 21.63 24.00
CA GLY A 6 -14.93 20.88 22.99
C GLY A 6 -14.84 19.35 23.07
N LEU A 7 -13.80 18.79 23.69
CA LEU A 7 -13.48 17.36 23.55
C LEU A 7 -14.30 16.42 24.44
N ARG A 8 -14.90 16.89 25.53
CA ARG A 8 -15.68 16.02 26.43
C ARG A 8 -17.14 15.80 26.01
N SER A 9 -17.69 16.66 25.16
CA SER A 9 -19.10 16.59 24.73
C SER A 9 -19.34 15.55 23.62
N VAL A 10 -18.38 15.37 22.71
CA VAL A 10 -18.53 14.47 21.55
C VAL A 10 -18.58 12.99 21.96
N PHE A 11 -17.83 12.59 23.00
CA PHE A 11 -17.84 11.21 23.49
C PHE A 11 -19.18 10.79 24.12
N LYS A 12 -19.96 11.73 24.63
CA LYS A 12 -21.26 11.43 25.26
C LYS A 12 -22.38 11.16 24.25
N ARG A 13 -22.23 11.63 23.00
CA ARG A 13 -23.17 11.31 21.90
C ARG A 13 -22.95 9.94 21.26
N LEU A 14 -21.78 9.33 21.44
CA LEU A 14 -21.48 8.00 20.90
C LEU A 14 -22.07 6.86 21.73
N ILE A 15 -22.51 7.12 22.96
CA ILE A 15 -23.01 6.11 23.90
C ILE A 15 -24.55 5.94 23.81
N SER A 16 -25.26 6.81 23.09
CA SER A 16 -26.74 6.84 23.03
C SER A 16 -27.34 6.34 21.71
N SER A 17 -26.57 5.66 20.86
CA SER A 17 -27.14 5.02 19.67
C SER A 17 -27.48 3.56 19.99
N GLU A 18 -28.78 3.31 20.19
CA GLU A 18 -29.36 1.96 20.19
C GLU A 18 -28.89 1.14 18.97
N PRO A 19 -28.84 -0.20 19.07
CA PRO A 19 -28.33 -1.06 18.03
C PRO A 19 -29.32 -1.11 16.86
N SER A 20 -29.26 -0.12 15.99
CA SER A 20 -29.76 -0.29 14.62
C SER A 20 -28.88 -1.36 13.98
N LEU A 21 -29.44 -2.58 13.93
CA LEU A 21 -28.90 -3.76 13.23
C LEU A 21 -28.20 -3.30 11.95
N SER A 22 -26.88 -3.19 12.03
CA SER A 22 -26.05 -2.86 10.89
C SER A 22 -26.15 -4.06 9.96
N LYS A 23 -27.02 -3.94 8.96
CA LYS A 23 -27.13 -4.89 7.87
C LYS A 23 -25.70 -5.11 7.39
N SER A 24 -25.20 -6.32 7.62
CA SER A 24 -23.86 -6.73 7.21
C SER A 24 -23.76 -6.51 5.72
N VAL A 25 -23.23 -5.35 5.32
CA VAL A 25 -22.86 -5.08 3.96
C VAL A 25 -21.67 -5.99 3.75
N SER A 26 -21.94 -7.15 3.15
CA SER A 26 -20.94 -7.99 2.53
C SER A 26 -20.26 -7.13 1.46
N ARG A 27 -19.24 -6.38 1.88
CA ARG A 27 -18.25 -5.80 0.97
C ARG A 27 -17.44 -6.99 0.50
N GLY A 28 -18.02 -7.75 -0.42
CA GLY A 28 -17.31 -8.80 -1.13
C GLY A 28 -16.12 -8.12 -1.79
N PHE A 29 -14.92 -8.47 -1.35
CA PHE A 29 -13.73 -8.17 -2.12
C PHE A 29 -13.96 -8.82 -3.48
N HIS A 30 -14.17 -7.98 -4.49
CA HIS A 30 -14.23 -8.43 -5.87
C HIS A 30 -12.80 -8.85 -6.20
N SER A 31 -12.47 -10.10 -5.85
CA SER A 31 -11.31 -10.81 -6.36
C SER A 31 -11.48 -10.76 -7.87
N THR A 32 -10.77 -9.86 -8.55
CA THR A 32 -10.62 -9.93 -10.00
C THR A 32 -10.10 -11.32 -10.28
N GLY A 33 -10.97 -12.17 -10.82
CA GLY A 33 -10.67 -13.58 -11.08
C GLY A 33 -9.33 -13.71 -11.78
N VAL A 34 -8.65 -14.82 -11.49
CA VAL A 34 -7.40 -15.21 -12.14
C VAL A 34 -7.55 -14.97 -13.63
N LYS A 35 -6.83 -13.96 -14.15
CA LYS A 35 -6.84 -13.63 -15.58
C LYS A 35 -6.21 -14.82 -16.28
N GLN A 36 -7.04 -15.72 -16.78
CA GLN A 36 -6.61 -16.89 -17.54
C GLN A 36 -5.90 -16.37 -18.79
N MET A 37 -4.57 -16.41 -18.76
CA MET A 37 -3.73 -16.07 -19.89
C MET A 37 -3.42 -17.36 -20.64
N GLY A 38 -3.84 -17.41 -21.90
CA GLY A 38 -3.26 -18.30 -22.90
C GLY A 38 -4.15 -19.48 -23.24
N GLY A 39 -4.87 -19.35 -24.35
CA GLY A 39 -5.38 -20.50 -25.08
C GLY A 39 -4.26 -21.15 -25.90
N HIS A 40 -4.31 -22.47 -25.93
CA HIS A 40 -3.84 -23.38 -26.97
C HIS A 40 -2.32 -23.46 -27.25
N GLY A 41 -1.71 -24.57 -26.78
CA GLY A 41 -0.74 -25.34 -27.57
C GLY A 41 0.74 -25.09 -27.28
N HIS A 42 1.38 -26.16 -26.79
CA HIS A 42 2.82 -26.42 -26.64
C HIS A 42 3.51 -25.91 -25.36
N ASP A 43 4.11 -26.86 -24.66
CA ASP A 43 4.70 -26.83 -23.32
C ASP A 43 5.99 -25.99 -23.19
N GLU A 44 6.03 -24.80 -23.78
CA GLU A 44 7.18 -23.90 -23.68
C GLU A 44 6.79 -22.67 -22.84
N PRO A 45 7.51 -22.31 -21.76
CA PRO A 45 7.17 -21.12 -20.99
C PRO A 45 7.25 -19.88 -21.88
N PHE A 46 6.19 -19.06 -21.90
CA PHE A 46 6.08 -17.80 -22.66
C PHE A 46 7.30 -16.86 -22.53
N TYR A 47 8.11 -17.03 -21.48
CA TYR A 47 9.30 -16.25 -21.20
C TYR A 47 10.58 -16.77 -21.89
N LEU A 48 10.65 -18.06 -22.25
CA LEU A 48 11.87 -18.70 -22.79
C LEU A 48 12.11 -18.38 -24.29
N HIS A 49 11.05 -18.17 -25.07
CA HIS A 49 11.12 -17.81 -26.49
C HIS A 49 10.49 -16.43 -26.79
N ALA A 50 10.41 -15.54 -25.80
CA ALA A 50 9.86 -14.20 -26.01
C ALA A 50 10.75 -13.37 -26.94
N LYS A 51 10.14 -12.68 -27.91
CA LYS A 51 10.84 -11.75 -28.82
C LYS A 51 11.52 -10.57 -28.09
N HIS A 52 11.02 -10.20 -26.92
CA HIS A 52 11.55 -9.13 -26.09
C HIS A 52 11.86 -9.67 -24.69
N MET A 53 13.03 -9.31 -24.15
CA MET A 53 13.49 -9.75 -22.83
C MET A 53 12.52 -9.39 -21.70
N TYR A 54 11.90 -8.21 -21.78
CA TYR A 54 10.90 -7.77 -20.82
C TYR A 54 9.58 -7.46 -21.52
N ASN A 55 8.50 -8.06 -21.03
CA ASN A 55 7.15 -7.75 -21.47
C ASN A 55 6.42 -6.93 -20.40
N LEU A 56 6.82 -5.66 -20.24
CA LEU A 56 6.22 -4.79 -19.22
C LEU A 56 4.77 -4.40 -19.55
N ASP A 57 4.43 -4.28 -20.83
CA ASP A 57 3.08 -3.88 -21.29
C ASP A 57 1.99 -4.89 -20.88
N ARG A 58 2.36 -6.17 -20.79
CA ARG A 58 1.45 -7.23 -20.34
C ARG A 58 1.28 -7.30 -18.82
N MET A 59 1.98 -6.44 -18.05
CA MET A 59 1.90 -6.42 -16.59
C MET A 59 0.61 -5.72 -16.12
N ASN A 60 -0.25 -6.44 -15.39
CA ASN A 60 -1.43 -5.82 -14.78
C ASN A 60 -1.01 -4.69 -13.81
N HIS A 61 -1.65 -3.54 -13.95
CA HIS A 61 -1.39 -2.30 -13.21
C HIS A 61 0.06 -1.82 -13.31
N GLN A 62 0.64 -1.87 -14.51
CA GLN A 62 2.03 -1.51 -14.77
C GLN A 62 2.42 -0.13 -14.21
N ALA A 63 1.66 0.91 -14.55
CA ALA A 63 1.97 2.27 -14.12
C ALA A 63 2.05 2.40 -12.59
N LEU A 64 1.13 1.75 -11.87
CA LEU A 64 1.09 1.74 -10.41
C LEU A 64 2.27 0.97 -9.81
N LYS A 65 2.63 -0.18 -10.37
CA LYS A 65 3.76 -0.98 -9.88
C LYS A 65 5.10 -0.29 -10.14
N MET A 66 5.26 0.33 -11.31
CA MET A 66 6.48 1.04 -11.66
C MET A 66 6.64 2.31 -10.81
N SER A 67 5.58 3.10 -10.63
CA SER A 67 5.65 4.30 -9.79
C SER A 67 5.90 3.96 -8.33
N LEU A 68 5.24 2.92 -7.79
CA LEU A 68 5.48 2.45 -6.44
C LEU A 68 6.93 1.95 -6.27
N GLY A 69 7.42 1.16 -7.24
CA GLY A 69 8.79 0.65 -7.23
C GLY A 69 9.82 1.78 -7.19
N VAL A 70 9.67 2.80 -8.04
CA VAL A 70 10.55 3.98 -8.05
C VAL A 70 10.45 4.73 -6.72
N PHE A 71 9.24 4.97 -6.21
CA PHE A 71 9.02 5.68 -4.97
C PHE A 71 9.65 4.95 -3.76
N THR A 72 9.51 3.63 -3.69
CA THR A 72 10.11 2.81 -2.64
C THR A 72 11.63 2.85 -2.72
N ALA A 73 12.22 2.67 -3.91
CA ALA A 73 13.66 2.71 -4.08
C ALA A 73 14.25 4.08 -3.67
N PHE A 74 13.60 5.17 -4.09
CA PHE A 74 13.98 6.52 -3.69
C PHE A 74 13.87 6.74 -2.18
N SER A 75 12.75 6.31 -1.58
CA SER A 75 12.49 6.46 -0.15
C SER A 75 13.54 5.74 0.70
N ILE A 76 13.97 4.54 0.28
CA ILE A 76 15.05 3.81 0.96
C ILE A 76 16.39 4.53 0.77
N GLY A 77 16.69 4.98 -0.46
CA GLY A 77 17.92 5.69 -0.78
C GLY A 77 18.14 6.97 0.04
N VAL A 78 17.07 7.69 0.36
CA VAL A 78 17.13 8.92 1.17
C VAL A 78 16.90 8.64 2.66
N GLY A 79 15.99 7.74 3.00
CA GLY A 79 15.60 7.46 4.38
C GLY A 79 16.71 6.81 5.21
N VAL A 80 17.46 5.88 4.63
CA VAL A 80 18.55 5.17 5.35
C VAL A 80 19.67 6.13 5.79
N PRO A 81 20.22 7.01 4.92
CA PRO A 81 21.22 8.00 5.34
C PRO A 81 20.73 8.95 6.43
N ILE A 82 19.50 9.47 6.32
CA ILE A 82 18.93 10.37 7.34
C ILE A 82 18.85 9.66 8.69
N TYR A 83 18.34 8.43 8.70
CA TYR A 83 18.25 7.64 9.92
C TYR A 83 19.63 7.38 10.53
N ALA A 84 20.64 7.08 9.70
CA ALA A 84 22.01 6.88 10.16
C ALA A 84 22.58 8.14 10.83
N VAL A 85 22.32 9.33 10.29
CA VAL A 85 22.75 10.60 10.91
C VAL A 85 22.04 10.82 12.25
N ILE A 86 20.71 10.64 12.31
CA ILE A 86 19.93 10.76 13.55
C ILE A 86 20.47 9.79 14.61
N PHE A 87 20.77 8.57 14.22
CA PHE A 87 21.34 7.55 15.11
C PHE A 87 22.71 7.98 15.65
N GLN A 88 23.58 8.55 14.82
CA GLN A 88 24.89 9.06 15.24
C GLN A 88 24.78 10.27 16.18
N GLN A 89 23.87 11.21 15.87
CA GLN A 89 23.62 12.36 16.74
C GLN A 89 23.14 11.89 18.12
N LYS A 90 22.18 10.96 18.18
CA LYS A 90 21.70 10.39 19.46
C LYS A 90 22.81 9.78 20.31
N LYS A 91 23.81 9.13 19.69
CA LYS A 91 24.99 8.60 20.41
C LYS A 91 25.93 9.70 20.92
N THR A 92 25.98 10.84 20.24
CA THR A 92 26.87 11.96 20.58
C THR A 92 26.24 12.88 21.63
N SER A 93 24.91 13.01 21.63
CA SER A 93 24.16 13.86 22.57
C SER A 93 24.01 13.27 23.98
N SER A 94 24.38 12.01 24.20
CA SER A 94 24.36 11.37 25.52
C SER A 94 25.67 11.50 26.30
N GLY A 95 26.60 12.35 25.83
CA GLY A 95 27.85 12.70 26.51
C GLY A 95 27.67 13.86 27.46
#